data_AF-A0A2V9JT70-F1
#
_entry.id   AF-A0A2V9JT70-F1
#
_cell.length_a   1.000
_cell.length_b   1.000
_cell.length_c   1.000
_cell.angle_alpha   90.00
_cell.angle_beta   90.00
_cell.angle_gamma   90.00
#
_symmetry.space_group_name_H-M   'P 1'
#
loop_
_entity.id
_entity.type
_entity.pdbx_description
1 polymer ?
#
loop_
_entity_poly.entity_id
_entity_poly.type
_entity_poly.pdbx_seq_one_letter_code
_entity_poly.pdbx_strand_id
1 'polypeptide(L)'
;MSEGKVALVTGASSGIGAATAVELARRGYHVAVHYHVNDEGARETFERIRELGSGKARVYTCDVSNPSEVTEVAGDILADF
;
A
#
# COMPACT_ATOMS: atom_id res chain seq x y z
N MET A 1 -5.91 14.29 13.83
CA MET A 1 -4.83 13.56 13.14
C MET A 1 -5.07 12.09 13.43
N SER A 2 -5.25 11.24 12.41
CA SER A 2 -5.53 9.81 12.65
C SER A 2 -4.34 9.17 13.35
N GLU A 3 -4.58 8.53 14.49
CA GLU A 3 -3.55 7.87 15.30
C GLU A 3 -3.09 6.57 14.60
N GLY A 4 -2.13 6.67 13.68
CA GLY A 4 -1.57 5.51 12.99
C GLY A 4 -0.37 5.90 12.13
N LYS A 5 0.69 5.07 12.16
CA LYS A 5 1.83 5.25 11.24
C LYS A 5 1.44 4.76 9.84
N VAL A 6 1.99 5.37 8.81
CA VAL A 6 1.81 4.96 7.42
C VAL A 6 2.95 4.02 7.01
N ALA A 7 2.61 2.93 6.33
CA ALA A 7 3.56 2.00 5.73
C ALA A 7 3.31 1.86 4.23
N LEU A 8 4.32 2.17 3.43
CA LEU A 8 4.36 1.85 1.99
C LEU A 8 4.96 0.45 1.82
N VAL A 9 4.25 -0.43 1.11
CA VAL A 9 4.73 -1.78 0.79
C VAL A 9 4.77 -1.94 -0.72
N THR A 10 5.98 -2.02 -1.28
CA THR A 10 6.21 -2.30 -2.69
C THR A 10 6.03 -3.79 -3.01
N GLY A 11 5.54 -4.11 -4.21
CA GLY A 11 5.27 -5.51 -4.59
C GLY A 11 4.14 -6.11 -3.74
N ALA A 12 3.25 -5.28 -3.22
CA ALA A 12 2.14 -5.70 -2.36
C ALA A 12 1.00 -6.38 -3.12
N SER A 13 1.11 -6.53 -4.44
CA SER A 13 0.14 -7.28 -5.25
C SER A 13 0.20 -8.80 -5.08
N SER A 14 1.25 -9.37 -4.47
CA SER A 14 1.36 -10.83 -4.28
C SER A 14 2.38 -11.23 -3.21
N GLY A 15 2.42 -12.53 -2.88
CA GLY A 15 3.49 -13.15 -2.10
C GLY A 15 3.80 -12.47 -0.76
N ILE A 16 5.08 -12.22 -0.51
CA ILE A 16 5.59 -11.62 0.74
C ILE A 16 5.07 -10.19 0.91
N GLY A 17 4.99 -9.40 -0.16
CA GLY A 17 4.51 -8.02 -0.09
C GLY A 17 3.05 -7.96 0.36
N ALA A 18 2.19 -8.78 -0.25
CA ALA A 18 0.78 -8.87 0.13
C ALA A 18 0.60 -9.32 1.60
N ALA A 19 1.34 -10.35 2.02
CA ALA A 19 1.30 -10.83 3.40
C ALA A 19 1.78 -9.75 4.40
N THR A 20 2.83 -9.02 4.05
CA THR A 20 3.39 -7.92 4.86
C THR A 20 2.40 -6.76 5.00
N ALA A 21 1.75 -6.36 3.90
CA ALA A 21 0.76 -5.30 3.87
C ALA A 21 -0.43 -5.61 4.80
N VAL A 22 -0.95 -6.85 4.73
CA VAL A 22 -2.04 -7.31 5.61
C VAL A 22 -1.61 -7.35 7.08
N GLU A 23 -0.40 -7.84 7.38
CA GLU A 23 0.10 -7.90 8.76
C GLU A 23 0.34 -6.51 9.37
N LEU A 24 0.83 -5.54 8.59
CA LEU A 24 0.97 -4.15 9.04
C LEU A 24 -0.38 -3.52 9.35
N ALA A 25 -1.39 -3.76 8.51
CA ALA A 25 -2.75 -3.29 8.78
C ALA A 25 -3.32 -3.88 10.07
N ARG A 26 -3.11 -5.18 10.34
CA ARG A 26 -3.50 -5.83 11.62
C ARG A 26 -2.85 -5.18 12.85
N ARG A 27 -1.66 -4.59 12.68
CA ARG A 27 -0.93 -3.87 13.74
C ARG A 27 -1.36 -2.40 13.86
N GLY A 28 -2.38 -1.97 13.13
CA GLY A 28 -2.92 -0.61 13.18
C GLY A 28 -2.22 0.40 12.29
N TYR A 29 -1.39 -0.03 11.33
CA TYR A 29 -0.81 0.87 10.34
C TYR A 29 -1.85 1.26 9.29
N HIS A 30 -1.72 2.48 8.77
CA HIS A 30 -2.26 2.82 7.47
C HIS A 30 -1.34 2.24 6.38
N VAL A 31 -1.88 1.67 5.31
CA VAL A 31 -1.08 0.92 4.33
C VAL A 31 -1.27 1.47 2.92
N ALA A 32 -0.17 1.88 2.29
CA ALA A 32 -0.09 2.15 0.87
C ALA A 32 0.38 0.87 0.14
N VAL A 33 -0.53 0.26 -0.61
CA VAL A 33 -0.31 -0.96 -1.40
C VAL A 33 0.29 -0.53 -2.74
N HIS A 34 1.56 -0.83 -2.98
CA HIS A 34 2.21 -0.53 -4.26
C HIS A 34 2.38 -1.79 -5.12
N TYR A 35 2.13 -1.62 -6.42
CA TYR A 35 2.38 -2.64 -7.45
C TYR A 35 2.91 -2.00 -8.74
N HIS A 36 3.37 -2.82 -9.68
CA HIS A 36 3.73 -2.36 -11.03
C HIS A 36 2.73 -2.88 -12.08
N VAL A 37 2.61 -4.21 -12.24
CA VAL A 37 1.80 -4.80 -13.33
C VAL A 37 0.57 -5.59 -12.88
N ASN A 38 0.53 -6.07 -11.62
CA ASN A 38 -0.55 -6.93 -11.13
C ASN A 38 -1.63 -6.13 -10.37
N ASP A 39 -2.51 -5.46 -11.11
CA ASP A 39 -3.62 -4.66 -10.57
C ASP A 39 -4.62 -5.52 -9.78
N GLU A 40 -4.98 -6.70 -10.30
CA GLU A 40 -5.92 -7.62 -9.65
C GLU A 40 -5.41 -8.03 -8.27
N GLY A 41 -4.16 -8.49 -8.16
CA GLY A 41 -3.57 -8.88 -6.88
C GLY A 41 -3.39 -7.71 -5.89
N ALA A 42 -3.16 -6.49 -6.41
CA ALA A 42 -3.13 -5.29 -5.57
C ALA A 42 -4.51 -4.96 -4.99
N ARG A 43 -5.55 -5.08 -5.82
CA ARG A 43 -6.95 -4.89 -5.41
C ARG A 43 -7.39 -5.96 -4.42
N GLU A 44 -7.05 -7.23 -4.62
CA GLU A 44 -7.29 -8.29 -3.65
C GLU A 44 -6.64 -8.01 -2.29
N THR A 45 -5.38 -7.57 -2.30
CA THR A 45 -4.66 -7.21 -1.07
C THR A 45 -5.31 -6.02 -0.37
N PHE A 46 -5.74 -5.01 -1.11
CA PHE A 46 -6.47 -3.87 -0.59
C PHE A 46 -7.79 -4.27 0.07
N GLU A 47 -8.60 -5.11 -0.57
CA GLU A 47 -9.86 -5.58 0.03
C GLU A 47 -9.60 -6.37 1.32
N ARG A 48 -8.60 -7.27 1.33
CA ARG A 48 -8.18 -8.00 2.55
C ARG A 48 -7.78 -7.05 3.69
N ILE A 49 -7.15 -5.92 3.39
CA ILE A 49 -6.80 -4.91 4.39
C ILE A 49 -8.06 -4.19 4.88
N ARG A 50 -8.96 -3.79 3.97
CA ARG A 50 -10.20 -3.09 4.32
C ARG A 50 -11.11 -3.91 5.21
N GLU A 51 -11.19 -5.22 4.98
CA GLU A 51 -11.99 -6.16 5.78
C GLU A 51 -11.55 -6.23 7.24
N LEU A 52 -10.28 -5.90 7.56
CA LEU A 52 -9.79 -5.86 8.94
C LEU A 52 -10.40 -4.71 9.76
N GLY A 53 -10.94 -3.69 9.10
CA GLY A 53 -11.57 -2.54 9.75
C GLY A 53 -10.64 -1.61 10.51
N SER A 54 -9.32 -1.84 10.45
CA SER A 54 -8.29 -1.04 11.14
C SER A 54 -7.38 -0.32 10.14
N GLY A 55 -7.21 0.99 10.33
CA GLY A 55 -6.36 1.81 9.48
C GLY A 55 -7.02 2.25 8.18
N LYS A 56 -6.24 2.92 7.33
CA LYS A 56 -6.61 3.42 6.00
C LYS A 56 -5.79 2.59 5.02
N ALA A 57 -6.35 2.26 3.87
CA ALA A 57 -5.61 1.63 2.79
C ALA A 57 -5.84 2.39 1.49
N ARG A 58 -4.82 2.46 0.65
CA ARG A 58 -4.91 2.95 -0.74
C ARG A 58 -3.94 2.19 -1.63
N VAL A 59 -4.24 2.15 -2.92
CA VAL A 59 -3.46 1.44 -3.92
C VAL A 59 -2.73 2.46 -4.81
N TYR A 60 -1.46 2.20 -5.08
CA TYR A 60 -0.60 3.02 -5.92
C TYR A 60 0.13 2.14 -6.94
N THR A 61 0.43 2.71 -8.10
CA THR A 61 1.19 2.02 -9.16
C THR A 61 2.30 2.90 -9.69
N CYS A 62 3.48 2.32 -9.85
CA CYS A 62 4.59 2.89 -10.60
C CYS A 62 5.66 1.83 -10.89
N ASP A 63 6.48 2.09 -11.90
CA ASP A 63 7.73 1.36 -12.08
C ASP A 63 8.79 1.90 -11.12
N VAL A 64 9.19 1.08 -10.13
CA VAL A 64 10.25 1.44 -9.17
C VAL A 64 11.63 1.58 -9.81
N SER A 65 11.81 1.14 -11.05
CA SER A 65 13.02 1.38 -11.82
C SER A 65 13.09 2.80 -12.41
N ASN A 66 11.98 3.55 -12.41
CA ASN A 66 11.89 4.93 -12.86
C ASN A 66 11.90 5.92 -11.67
N PRO A 67 13.00 6.64 -11.41
CA PRO A 67 13.11 7.53 -10.25
C PRO A 67 12.09 8.69 -10.22
N SER A 68 11.64 9.15 -11.39
CA SER A 68 10.65 10.23 -11.47
C SER A 68 9.29 9.75 -10.98
N GLU A 69 8.83 8.59 -11.46
CA GLU A 69 7.56 7.99 -11.00
C GLU A 69 7.59 7.65 -9.51
N VAL A 70 8.73 7.17 -9.00
CA VAL A 70 8.92 6.93 -7.55
C VAL A 70 8.73 8.23 -6.76
N THR A 71 9.28 9.34 -7.25
CA THR A 71 9.18 10.65 -6.59
C THR A 71 7.73 11.16 -6.60
N GLU A 72 7.04 11.02 -7.72
CA GLU A 72 5.64 11.41 -7.88
C GLU A 72 4.72 10.60 -6.94
N VAL A 73 4.80 9.27 -6.98
CA VAL A 73 3.98 8.39 -6.13
C VAL A 73 4.29 8.59 -4.65
N ALA A 74 5.55 8.83 -4.27
CA ALA A 74 5.88 9.16 -2.89
C ALA A 74 5.22 10.48 -2.44
N GLY A 75 5.15 11.47 -3.32
CA GLY A 75 4.42 12.72 -3.08
C GLY A 75 2.92 12.50 -2.89
N ASP A 76 2.30 11.70 -3.75
CA ASP A 76 0.87 11.36 -3.66
C ASP A 76 0.54 10.65 -2.35
N ILE A 77 1.37 9.67 -1.94
CA ILE A 77 1.22 8.96 -0.66
C ILE A 77 1.31 9.93 0.52
N LEU A 78 2.25 10.87 0.51
CA LEU A 78 2.39 11.86 1.59
C LEU A 78 1.21 12.82 1.67
N ALA A 79 0.56 13.14 0.56
CA ALA A 79 -0.63 14.00 0.52
C ALA A 79 -1.91 13.26 0.98
N ASP A 80 -1.97 11.95 0.78
CA ASP A 80 -3.18 11.15 0.94
C ASP A 80 -3.46 10.65 2.38
N PHE A 81 -2.44 10.56 3.25
CA PHE A 81 -2.54 9.93 4.57
C PHE A 81 -2.52 10.91 5.74
#